data_AF-A0A9P9Q195-F1
#
_entry.id   AF-A0A9P9Q195-F1
#
_cell.length_a   1.000
_cell.length_b   1.000
_cell.length_c   1.000
_cell.angle_alpha   90.00
_cell.angle_beta   90.00
_cell.angle_gamma   90.00
#
_symmetry.space_group_name_H-M   'P 1'
#
loop_
_entity.id
_entity.type
_entity.pdbx_description
1 polymer ?
#
loop_
_entity_poly.entity_id
_entity_poly.type
_entity_poly.pdbx_seq_one_letter_code
_entity_poly.pdbx_strand_id
1 'polypeptide(L)'
;MNAATYSPLADGGRQQRLHDKSIMYRSYADEEDPFDALTRGSVTSGSEDTFSDGTVSPSSTFSSTSRPSLGRSSTSQATPSIAIQPIRRPLVSANTFPTFNFDPWSTVRASRALESNYASTLTPEYRPVDEQARTFRLQAPFIYTTKSSNIPRYQIQQEFDRSGKPSRLNIRRLQSHEMRSCSVPATHAALGPRMRYDKEGTAYTMTPFEMHGKQSSTLPGTVQISSGKTLWGGQWTRIWHVSKPNQRDSKNLETDVHNHRMSRRSLEECDKRLLFAVKKGVWEDAEGTIIAREEKGWGSVDRLFARRNSGQSANGKVLDMTDMAPTDASKRDLVVACWVMKMWMAEGIRWD
;
A
#
# COMPACT_ATOMS: atom_id res chain seq x y z
N MET A 1 -27.99 56.16 32.51
CA MET A 1 -28.12 55.21 31.38
C MET A 1 -27.23 54.03 31.70
N ASN A 2 -27.84 52.88 31.96
CA ASN A 2 -27.21 51.72 32.58
C ASN A 2 -26.44 50.89 31.54
N ALA A 3 -25.16 50.63 31.82
CA ALA A 3 -24.34 49.69 31.08
C ALA A 3 -24.60 48.26 31.60
N ALA A 4 -24.93 47.35 30.69
CA ALA A 4 -25.12 45.93 30.99
C ALA A 4 -23.77 45.20 30.98
N THR A 5 -23.39 44.68 32.14
CA THR A 5 -22.23 43.81 32.34
C THR A 5 -22.60 42.38 31.94
N TYR A 6 -21.93 41.83 30.92
CA TYR A 6 -22.08 40.43 30.52
C TYR A 6 -21.06 39.56 31.28
N SER A 7 -21.55 38.62 32.09
CA SER A 7 -20.78 37.51 32.67
C SER A 7 -20.91 36.26 31.80
N PRO A 8 -19.83 35.58 31.43
CA PRO A 8 -19.91 34.22 30.89
C PRO A 8 -19.77 33.19 32.02
N LEU A 9 -20.86 32.46 32.27
CA LEU A 9 -20.89 31.24 33.08
C LEU A 9 -20.57 30.03 32.20
N ALA A 10 -19.85 29.10 32.82
CA ALA A 10 -19.36 27.80 32.38
C ALA A 10 -20.33 26.96 31.52
N ASP A 11 -19.78 26.15 30.61
CA ASP A 11 -19.96 24.68 30.64
C ASP A 11 -19.04 24.00 29.60
N GLY A 12 -18.59 22.77 29.88
CA GLY A 12 -17.94 21.92 28.88
C GLY A 12 -16.80 21.03 29.39
N GLY A 13 -17.07 20.22 30.41
CA GLY A 13 -16.18 19.14 30.84
C GLY A 13 -15.86 18.18 29.68
N ARG A 14 -14.66 18.27 29.12
CA ARG A 14 -14.11 17.30 28.17
C ARG A 14 -13.77 16.00 28.89
N GLN A 15 -14.66 15.02 28.82
CA GLN A 15 -14.28 13.63 29.04
C GLN A 15 -13.31 13.20 27.92
N GLN A 16 -12.02 13.09 28.25
CA GLN A 16 -11.05 12.36 27.46
C GLN A 16 -11.42 10.87 27.50
N ARG A 17 -12.26 10.42 26.57
CA ARG A 17 -12.33 8.99 26.24
C ARG A 17 -11.02 8.62 25.54
N LEU A 18 -10.09 8.09 26.33
CA LEU A 18 -8.97 7.31 25.84
C LEU A 18 -9.55 6.13 25.05
N HIS A 19 -9.61 6.27 23.73
CA HIS A 19 -9.85 5.15 22.83
C HIS A 19 -8.65 4.21 22.94
N ASP A 20 -8.82 3.17 23.73
CA ASP A 20 -7.90 2.05 23.79
C ASP A 20 -7.91 1.33 22.43
N LYS A 21 -6.93 1.67 21.58
CA LYS A 21 -6.74 1.09 20.24
C LYS A 21 -6.15 -0.33 20.28
N SER A 22 -5.95 -0.89 21.48
CA SER A 22 -5.31 -2.20 21.69
C SER A 22 -6.26 -3.39 21.45
N ILE A 23 -7.57 -3.21 21.61
CA ILE A 23 -8.49 -4.37 21.74
C ILE A 23 -9.00 -4.92 20.39
N MET A 24 -8.98 -4.15 19.30
CA MET A 24 -9.51 -4.63 18.01
C MET A 24 -8.58 -5.56 17.21
N TYR A 25 -7.32 -5.75 17.61
CA TYR A 25 -6.42 -6.66 16.91
C TYR A 25 -6.57 -8.15 17.29
N ARG A 26 -7.41 -8.48 18.29
CA ARG A 26 -7.50 -9.86 18.81
C ARG A 26 -8.70 -10.67 18.37
N SER A 27 -9.76 -10.07 17.83
CA SER A 27 -11.01 -10.80 17.57
C SER A 27 -11.06 -11.58 16.24
N TYR A 28 -9.95 -11.65 15.49
CA TYR A 28 -9.89 -12.36 14.20
C TYR A 28 -8.77 -13.41 14.15
N ALA A 29 -8.19 -13.75 15.31
CA ALA A 29 -7.09 -14.71 15.40
C ALA A 29 -7.56 -16.18 15.49
N ASP A 30 -8.87 -16.42 15.56
CA ASP A 30 -9.45 -17.76 15.79
C ASP A 30 -10.09 -18.38 14.53
N GLU A 31 -9.85 -17.83 13.33
CA GLU A 31 -10.13 -18.59 12.09
C GLU A 31 -9.07 -19.70 11.97
N GLU A 32 -9.49 -20.95 12.20
CA GLU A 32 -8.69 -22.16 12.01
C GLU A 32 -7.85 -22.07 10.73
N ASP A 33 -6.56 -22.42 10.84
CA ASP A 33 -5.64 -22.46 9.71
C ASP A 33 -6.22 -23.42 8.64
N PRO A 34 -6.61 -22.94 7.44
CA PRO A 34 -7.21 -23.82 6.43
C PRO A 34 -6.24 -24.90 5.91
N PHE A 35 -4.95 -24.83 6.26
CA PHE A 35 -4.00 -25.90 5.97
C PHE A 35 -4.12 -27.11 6.94
N ASP A 36 -4.83 -26.99 8.08
CA ASP A 36 -5.18 -28.14 8.93
C ASP A 36 -6.20 -29.08 8.26
N ALA A 37 -6.93 -28.62 7.23
CA ALA A 37 -7.82 -29.47 6.45
C ALA A 37 -7.06 -30.36 5.46
N LEU A 38 -5.90 -29.91 4.95
CA LEU A 38 -5.09 -30.66 4.00
C LEU A 38 -4.29 -31.79 4.63
N THR A 39 -3.93 -31.67 5.93
CA THR A 39 -3.28 -32.76 6.68
C THR A 39 -4.25 -33.87 7.10
N ARG A 40 -5.55 -33.61 7.20
CA ARG A 40 -6.57 -34.65 7.50
C ARG A 40 -6.96 -35.49 6.28
N GLY A 41 -6.79 -34.98 5.06
CA GLY A 41 -7.19 -35.66 3.82
C GLY A 41 -6.23 -36.76 3.34
N SER A 42 -5.00 -36.82 3.86
CA SER A 42 -3.95 -37.72 3.36
C SER A 42 -3.80 -39.05 4.12
N VAL A 43 -4.73 -39.39 5.02
CA VAL A 43 -4.71 -40.66 5.78
C VAL A 43 -5.99 -41.47 5.55
N THR A 44 -6.37 -41.73 4.31
CA THR A 44 -7.34 -42.80 3.95
C THR A 44 -7.20 -43.18 2.48
N SER A 45 -6.13 -43.88 2.12
CA SER A 45 -6.10 -44.70 0.92
C SER A 45 -5.07 -45.80 1.13
N GLY A 46 -5.53 -46.86 1.81
CA GLY A 46 -4.87 -48.15 1.75
C GLY A 46 -5.07 -48.73 0.37
N SER A 47 -3.96 -48.99 -0.33
CA SER A 47 -3.89 -50.05 -1.31
C SER A 47 -2.64 -50.85 -0.98
N GLU A 48 -2.89 -52.02 -0.39
CA GLU A 48 -1.94 -53.11 -0.28
C GLU A 48 -1.47 -53.47 -1.69
N ASP A 49 -0.17 -53.44 -1.93
CA ASP A 49 0.49 -54.40 -2.82
C ASP A 49 1.96 -54.51 -2.46
N THR A 50 2.21 -55.56 -1.69
CA THR A 50 3.40 -56.39 -1.56
C THR A 50 4.35 -56.29 -2.77
N PHE A 51 5.61 -55.87 -2.56
CA PHE A 51 6.79 -56.58 -3.08
C PHE A 51 8.08 -56.09 -2.39
N SER A 52 8.93 -57.07 -2.16
CA SER A 52 10.08 -57.18 -1.28
C SER A 52 11.32 -56.31 -1.59
N ASP A 53 11.93 -55.89 -0.48
CA ASP A 53 13.33 -56.11 -0.08
C ASP A 53 14.48 -55.36 -0.81
N GLY A 54 15.40 -54.84 0.01
CA GLY A 54 16.59 -54.11 -0.44
C GLY A 54 16.99 -52.94 0.45
N THR A 55 17.49 -53.24 1.65
CA THR A 55 18.63 -52.61 2.38
C THR A 55 19.16 -51.27 1.79
N VAL A 56 19.44 -50.19 2.52
CA VAL A 56 20.53 -49.97 3.49
C VAL A 56 20.35 -48.55 4.08
N SER A 57 20.51 -48.40 5.40
CA SER A 57 20.50 -47.12 6.15
C SER A 57 21.62 -46.17 5.73
N PRO A 58 21.51 -44.86 6.05
CA PRO A 58 22.30 -44.44 7.21
C PRO A 58 21.59 -43.44 8.13
N SER A 59 21.80 -43.70 9.41
CA SER A 59 21.65 -42.81 10.55
C SER A 59 22.48 -41.53 10.41
N SER A 60 21.85 -40.38 10.58
CA SER A 60 22.54 -39.12 10.90
C SER A 60 21.97 -38.53 12.19
N THR A 61 22.70 -38.82 13.27
CA THR A 61 22.60 -38.25 14.61
C THR A 61 22.97 -36.77 14.55
N PHE A 62 22.02 -35.86 14.80
CA PHE A 62 22.35 -34.48 15.13
C PHE A 62 22.46 -34.33 16.65
N SER A 63 23.70 -34.23 17.10
CA SER A 63 24.05 -33.96 18.49
C SER A 63 23.64 -32.55 18.90
N SER A 64 22.80 -32.49 19.93
CA SER A 64 22.56 -31.33 20.77
C SER A 64 23.83 -30.98 21.55
N THR A 65 24.43 -29.82 21.27
CA THR A 65 25.52 -29.28 22.08
C THR A 65 25.05 -28.04 22.82
N SER A 66 24.67 -28.26 24.07
CA SER A 66 24.61 -27.26 25.13
C SER A 66 25.98 -26.63 25.34
N ARG A 67 26.04 -25.30 25.49
CA ARG A 67 27.16 -24.62 26.13
C ARG A 67 26.69 -23.44 26.98
N PRO A 68 27.49 -23.06 27.99
CA PRO A 68 26.97 -22.74 29.30
C PRO A 68 26.95 -21.24 29.60
N SER A 69 26.11 -20.90 30.56
CA SER A 69 26.19 -19.70 31.37
C SER A 69 27.51 -19.63 32.13
N LEU A 70 28.27 -18.55 31.92
CA LEU A 70 29.24 -18.05 32.89
C LEU A 70 29.06 -16.55 32.99
N GLY A 71 28.72 -16.10 34.20
CA GLY A 71 28.71 -14.71 34.56
C GLY A 71 30.12 -14.14 34.64
N ARG A 72 30.22 -12.82 34.48
CA ARG A 72 31.27 -12.05 35.11
C ARG A 72 30.79 -10.62 35.37
N SER A 73 30.81 -10.31 36.65
CA SER A 73 30.70 -9.02 37.29
C SER A 73 31.95 -8.17 37.06
N SER A 74 31.88 -6.92 37.53
CA SER A 74 32.92 -5.89 37.68
C SER A 74 33.14 -5.02 36.43
N THR A 75 33.44 -3.73 36.49
CA THR A 75 33.51 -2.71 37.53
C THR A 75 33.79 -1.39 36.78
N SER A 76 33.28 -0.29 37.32
CA SER A 76 33.56 1.12 37.04
C SER A 76 34.57 1.51 35.93
N GLN A 77 34.17 2.46 35.09
CA GLN A 77 34.99 3.66 34.87
C GLN A 77 34.12 4.83 34.42
N ALA A 78 34.01 5.83 35.31
CA ALA A 78 33.48 7.14 35.00
C ALA A 78 34.52 7.89 34.17
N THR A 79 34.20 8.20 32.91
CA THR A 79 34.97 9.12 32.07
C THR A 79 34.48 10.55 32.30
N PRO A 80 35.38 11.53 32.49
CA PRO A 80 35.01 12.93 32.63
C PRO A 80 34.47 13.49 31.31
N SER A 81 33.30 14.12 31.37
CA SER A 81 32.71 14.87 30.27
C SER A 81 33.53 16.14 30.00
N ILE A 82 34.28 16.15 28.90
CA ILE A 82 34.87 17.39 28.38
C ILE A 82 33.76 18.14 27.64
N ALA A 83 33.29 19.23 28.26
CA ALA A 83 32.35 20.16 27.67
C ALA A 83 33.05 20.97 26.57
N ILE A 84 32.89 20.55 25.31
CA ILE A 84 33.30 21.32 24.14
C ILE A 84 32.19 22.35 23.86
N GLN A 85 32.50 23.62 24.12
CA GLN A 85 31.68 24.77 23.73
C GLN A 85 31.49 24.78 22.21
N PRO A 86 30.26 24.96 21.69
CA PRO A 86 30.04 25.09 20.25
C PRO A 86 30.61 26.42 19.75
N ILE A 87 31.72 26.35 19.02
CA ILE A 87 32.27 27.45 18.24
C ILE A 87 31.23 27.84 17.19
N ARG A 88 30.58 28.99 17.40
CA ARG A 88 29.71 29.65 16.43
C ARG A 88 30.56 30.09 15.23
N ARG A 89 30.53 29.32 14.14
CA ARG A 89 31.05 29.77 12.85
C ARG A 89 30.02 30.72 12.22
N PRO A 90 30.43 31.90 11.71
CA PRO A 90 29.52 32.85 11.08
C PRO A 90 28.91 32.26 9.81
N LEU A 91 27.60 32.48 9.66
CA LEU A 91 26.81 32.16 8.48
C LEU A 91 27.46 32.78 7.23
N VAL A 92 27.53 31.97 6.19
CA VAL A 92 27.80 32.35 4.80
C VAL A 92 27.00 33.60 4.45
N SER A 93 27.69 34.65 4.00
CA SER A 93 27.07 35.90 3.56
C SER A 93 26.30 35.68 2.25
N ALA A 94 25.15 36.34 2.14
CA ALA A 94 24.11 36.10 1.13
C ALA A 94 24.44 36.58 -0.31
N ASN A 95 25.72 36.73 -0.69
CA ASN A 95 26.10 37.36 -1.97
C ASN A 95 26.77 36.42 -2.99
N THR A 96 26.68 35.10 -2.81
CA THR A 96 27.34 34.12 -3.70
C THR A 96 26.38 33.30 -4.56
N PHE A 97 25.17 33.80 -4.82
CA PHE A 97 24.32 33.22 -5.87
C PHE A 97 24.39 34.10 -7.11
N PRO A 98 24.86 33.59 -8.27
CA PRO A 98 24.79 34.33 -9.51
C PRO A 98 23.32 34.61 -9.81
N THR A 99 22.94 35.88 -9.83
CA THR A 99 21.68 36.34 -10.40
C THR A 99 21.73 36.07 -11.90
N PHE A 100 21.34 34.86 -12.29
CA PHE A 100 20.96 34.60 -13.67
C PHE A 100 19.70 35.42 -13.95
N ASN A 101 19.88 36.57 -14.60
CA ASN A 101 18.81 37.26 -15.32
C ASN A 101 18.35 36.33 -16.45
N PHE A 102 17.51 35.36 -16.10
CA PHE A 102 16.81 34.54 -17.06
C PHE A 102 15.70 35.42 -17.63
N ASP A 103 15.94 36.04 -18.78
CA ASP A 103 14.90 36.68 -19.57
C ASP A 103 14.20 35.59 -20.40
N PRO A 104 13.00 35.13 -20.00
CA PRO A 104 12.29 34.05 -20.70
C PRO A 104 11.86 34.41 -22.12
N TRP A 105 11.97 35.68 -22.51
CA TRP A 105 11.60 36.16 -23.85
C TRP A 105 12.78 36.25 -24.82
N SER A 106 14.01 36.24 -24.33
CA SER A 106 15.22 36.31 -25.17
C SER A 106 15.41 35.05 -26.04
N THR A 107 14.96 33.89 -25.57
CA THR A 107 15.07 32.62 -26.30
C THR A 107 14.07 32.51 -27.46
N VAL A 108 12.93 33.22 -27.38
CA VAL A 108 11.89 33.18 -28.43
C VAL A 108 12.30 33.93 -29.70
N ARG A 109 13.27 34.86 -29.60
CA ARG A 109 13.67 35.70 -30.75
C ARG A 109 14.87 35.13 -31.53
N ALA A 110 15.69 34.28 -30.93
CA ALA A 110 16.85 33.67 -31.58
C ALA A 110 16.51 32.42 -32.43
N SER A 111 15.36 31.77 -32.21
CA SER A 111 14.95 30.58 -32.95
C SER A 111 14.38 30.87 -34.34
N ARG A 112 14.01 32.12 -34.65
CA ARG A 112 13.32 32.46 -35.91
C ARG A 112 14.22 32.60 -37.14
N ALA A 113 15.55 32.59 -36.97
CA ALA A 113 16.50 32.84 -38.08
C ALA A 113 17.12 31.56 -38.67
N LEU A 114 16.80 30.37 -38.15
CA LEU A 114 17.32 29.07 -38.65
C LEU A 114 16.22 28.12 -39.16
N GLU A 115 14.96 28.55 -39.19
CA GLU A 115 13.77 27.71 -39.51
C GLU A 115 13.50 27.52 -41.02
N SER A 116 14.44 27.83 -41.92
CA SER A 116 14.17 27.80 -43.37
C SER A 116 14.45 26.46 -44.08
N ASN A 117 15.02 25.42 -43.45
CA ASN A 117 15.50 24.24 -44.22
C ASN A 117 15.24 22.83 -43.63
N TYR A 118 14.41 22.68 -42.60
CA TYR A 118 14.00 21.34 -42.11
C TYR A 118 12.50 21.27 -41.82
N ALA A 119 11.67 21.56 -42.82
CA ALA A 119 10.24 21.31 -42.79
C ALA A 119 9.94 19.81 -43.00
N SER A 120 10.32 18.99 -42.03
CA SER A 120 9.68 17.70 -41.75
C SER A 120 9.61 17.55 -40.24
N THR A 121 8.94 18.51 -39.61
CA THR A 121 8.43 18.40 -38.25
C THR A 121 7.40 17.28 -38.25
N LEU A 122 7.89 16.04 -38.16
CA LEU A 122 7.06 14.87 -37.94
C LEU A 122 6.16 15.19 -36.75
N THR A 123 4.85 15.22 -37.00
CA THR A 123 3.84 15.28 -35.96
C THR A 123 4.23 14.26 -34.89
N PRO A 124 4.32 14.65 -33.61
CA PRO A 124 4.78 13.76 -32.55
C PRO A 124 4.03 12.43 -32.67
N GLU A 125 4.77 11.33 -32.80
CA GLU A 125 4.19 10.00 -32.99
C GLU A 125 3.34 9.67 -31.76
N TYR A 126 2.01 9.78 -31.93
CA TYR A 126 1.07 9.52 -30.86
C TYR A 126 1.04 8.02 -30.57
N ARG A 127 1.73 7.59 -29.51
CA ARG A 127 1.56 6.22 -29.03
C ARG A 127 0.19 6.06 -28.37
N PRO A 128 -0.64 5.12 -28.83
CA PRO A 128 -1.92 4.85 -28.19
C PRO A 128 -1.68 4.44 -26.73
N VAL A 129 -2.63 4.83 -25.88
CA VAL A 129 -2.65 4.44 -24.48
C VAL A 129 -2.84 2.93 -24.43
N ASP A 130 -1.77 2.19 -24.10
CA ASP A 130 -1.79 0.73 -24.02
C ASP A 130 -2.80 0.22 -22.97
N GLU A 131 -4.00 -0.13 -23.40
CA GLU A 131 -5.02 -0.68 -22.50
C GLU A 131 -4.69 -2.10 -22.04
N GLN A 132 -3.66 -2.74 -22.58
CA GLN A 132 -3.21 -4.07 -22.23
C GLN A 132 -2.01 -4.07 -21.29
N ALA A 133 -1.64 -2.91 -20.74
CA ALA A 133 -0.53 -2.85 -19.80
C ALA A 133 -0.79 -3.77 -18.58
N ARG A 134 0.16 -4.69 -18.34
CA ARG A 134 0.12 -5.67 -17.26
C ARG A 134 1.12 -5.40 -16.14
N THR A 135 2.15 -4.62 -16.39
CA THR A 135 3.23 -4.38 -15.42
C THR A 135 3.19 -2.94 -14.94
N PHE A 136 3.07 -2.78 -13.62
CA PHE A 136 2.92 -1.50 -12.94
C PHE A 136 4.07 -1.29 -11.96
N ARG A 137 4.70 -0.13 -12.02
CA ARG A 137 5.75 0.27 -11.08
C ARG A 137 5.31 1.48 -10.29
N LEU A 138 5.37 1.36 -8.97
CA LEU A 138 5.11 2.45 -8.06
C LEU A 138 6.35 3.34 -8.00
N GLN A 139 6.19 4.60 -8.39
CA GLN A 139 7.17 5.66 -8.20
C GLN A 139 6.39 6.90 -7.78
N ALA A 140 6.16 7.01 -6.48
CA ALA A 140 5.23 7.97 -5.90
C ALA A 140 5.58 9.42 -6.33
N PRO A 141 4.57 10.26 -6.63
CA PRO A 141 3.13 10.04 -6.45
C PRO A 141 2.45 9.34 -7.64
N PHE A 142 3.20 8.66 -8.51
CA PHE A 142 2.67 8.03 -9.71
C PHE A 142 2.87 6.52 -9.74
N ILE A 143 2.06 5.86 -10.56
CA ILE A 143 2.23 4.45 -10.92
C ILE A 143 2.39 4.39 -12.43
N TYR A 144 3.55 3.95 -12.88
CA TYR A 144 3.93 3.87 -14.28
C TYR A 144 3.66 2.48 -14.81
N THR A 145 3.31 2.39 -16.08
CA THR A 145 3.51 1.14 -16.82
C THR A 145 5.00 0.97 -17.09
N THR A 146 5.54 -0.25 -17.13
CA THR A 146 7.00 -0.43 -17.33
C THR A 146 7.36 -1.20 -18.58
N LYS A 147 6.64 -2.29 -18.91
CA LYS A 147 6.98 -3.10 -20.09
C LYS A 147 6.59 -2.45 -21.41
N SER A 148 5.45 -1.75 -21.46
CA SER A 148 4.93 -1.19 -22.72
C SER A 148 5.26 0.28 -22.93
N SER A 149 5.31 1.06 -21.86
CA SER A 149 5.56 2.50 -21.94
C SER A 149 5.87 3.06 -20.55
N ASN A 150 6.87 3.91 -20.38
CA ASN A 150 7.14 4.59 -19.11
C ASN A 150 6.20 5.79 -18.89
N ILE A 151 4.89 5.54 -18.99
CA ILE A 151 3.84 6.56 -18.91
C ILE A 151 3.07 6.35 -17.59
N PRO A 152 2.85 7.41 -16.78
CA PRO A 152 2.08 7.28 -15.55
C PRO A 152 0.61 7.00 -15.89
N ARG A 153 0.03 5.97 -15.25
CA ARG A 153 -1.37 5.57 -15.39
C ARG A 153 -2.22 6.03 -14.23
N TYR A 154 -1.65 5.99 -13.04
CA TYR A 154 -2.34 6.33 -11.81
C TYR A 154 -1.56 7.40 -11.07
N GLN A 155 -2.31 8.21 -10.35
CA GLN A 155 -1.78 9.17 -9.39
C GLN A 155 -2.33 8.82 -8.01
N ILE A 156 -1.47 8.95 -7.01
CA ILE A 156 -1.80 8.75 -5.60
C ILE A 156 -1.63 10.05 -4.83
N GLN A 157 -2.53 10.30 -3.89
CA GLN A 157 -2.46 11.43 -2.96
C GLN A 157 -2.55 10.90 -1.54
N GLN A 158 -1.61 11.33 -0.69
CA GLN A 158 -1.60 11.05 0.72
C GLN A 158 -2.12 12.26 1.49
N GLU A 159 -3.09 12.04 2.37
CA GLU A 159 -3.61 13.06 3.30
C GLU A 159 -3.07 12.79 4.70
N PHE A 160 -2.50 13.82 5.30
CA PHE A 160 -1.95 13.77 6.65
C PHE A 160 -2.92 14.39 7.66
N ASP A 161 -2.97 13.81 8.86
CA ASP A 161 -3.70 14.39 9.97
C ASP A 161 -2.95 15.61 10.57
N ARG A 162 -3.54 16.26 11.57
CA ARG A 162 -2.91 17.40 12.29
C ARG A 162 -1.60 17.03 12.98
N SER A 163 -1.34 15.74 13.19
CA SER A 163 -0.10 15.23 13.79
C SER A 163 0.96 14.85 12.75
N GLY A 164 0.70 15.09 11.46
CA GLY A 164 1.59 14.72 10.36
C GLY A 164 1.62 13.22 10.07
N LYS A 165 0.65 12.44 10.58
CA LYS A 165 0.55 11.01 10.29
C LYS A 165 -0.33 10.79 9.07
N PRO A 166 0.04 9.86 8.17
CA PRO A 166 -0.78 9.54 7.02
C PRO A 166 -2.10 8.93 7.50
N SER A 167 -3.20 9.60 7.16
CA SER A 167 -4.55 9.26 7.62
C SER A 167 -5.40 8.62 6.55
N ARG A 168 -5.18 9.03 5.30
CA ARG A 168 -5.95 8.60 4.14
C ARG A 168 -5.06 8.59 2.89
N LEU A 169 -5.36 7.67 1.99
CA LEU A 169 -4.72 7.56 0.69
C LEU A 169 -5.79 7.54 -0.39
N ASN A 170 -5.65 8.38 -1.41
CA ASN A 170 -6.55 8.41 -2.56
C ASN A 170 -5.78 7.95 -3.79
N ILE A 171 -6.41 7.15 -4.64
CA ILE A 171 -5.87 6.74 -5.94
C ILE A 171 -6.87 7.09 -7.04
N ARG A 172 -6.35 7.63 -8.14
CA ARG A 172 -7.13 7.93 -9.34
C ARG A 172 -6.41 7.43 -10.58
N ARG A 173 -7.19 7.19 -11.62
CA ARG A 173 -6.68 6.96 -12.97
C ARG A 173 -6.48 8.31 -13.67
N LEU A 174 -5.33 8.46 -14.32
CA LEU A 174 -5.04 9.65 -15.11
C LEU A 174 -5.79 9.60 -16.44
N GLN A 175 -6.31 10.75 -16.85
CA GLN A 175 -6.93 10.93 -18.16
C GLN A 175 -5.84 10.98 -19.23
N SER A 176 -6.18 10.61 -20.47
CA SER A 176 -5.21 10.56 -21.57
C SER A 176 -4.49 11.90 -21.80
N HIS A 177 -5.15 13.03 -21.55
CA HIS A 177 -4.54 14.35 -21.68
C HIS A 177 -3.55 14.66 -20.54
N GLU A 178 -3.79 14.16 -19.33
CA GLU A 178 -2.90 14.30 -18.17
C GLU A 178 -1.66 13.44 -18.32
N MET A 179 -1.83 12.19 -18.79
CA MET A 179 -0.73 11.25 -19.04
C MET A 179 0.31 11.84 -19.99
N ARG A 180 -0.15 12.57 -21.02
CA ARG A 180 0.72 13.26 -21.99
C ARG A 180 1.53 14.39 -21.36
N SER A 181 0.93 15.15 -20.46
CA SER A 181 1.63 16.22 -19.73
C SER A 181 2.70 15.66 -18.77
N CYS A 182 2.54 14.41 -18.33
CA CYS A 182 3.46 13.76 -17.39
C CYS A 182 4.48 12.82 -18.04
N SER A 183 4.42 12.58 -19.36
CA SER A 183 5.41 11.74 -20.07
C SER A 183 6.72 12.46 -20.38
N VAL A 184 6.88 13.71 -19.93
CA VAL A 184 8.11 14.48 -20.11
C VAL A 184 9.21 13.87 -19.22
N PRO A 185 10.46 13.71 -19.71
CA PRO A 185 11.56 13.15 -18.93
C PRO A 185 11.68 13.75 -17.53
N ALA A 186 12.00 12.90 -16.54
CA ALA A 186 12.04 13.27 -15.12
C ALA A 186 12.93 14.50 -14.82
N THR A 187 13.91 14.79 -15.68
CA THR A 187 14.76 15.99 -15.64
C THR A 187 13.97 17.29 -15.79
N HIS A 188 12.89 17.31 -16.58
CA HIS A 188 12.01 18.47 -16.75
C HIS A 188 10.87 18.51 -15.73
N ALA A 189 10.45 17.35 -15.21
CA ALA A 189 9.40 17.25 -14.20
C ALA A 189 9.79 17.92 -12.87
N ALA A 190 11.10 18.07 -12.59
CA ALA A 190 11.59 18.73 -11.39
C ALA A 190 11.40 20.27 -11.39
N LEU A 191 11.23 20.88 -12.57
CA LEU A 191 11.14 22.34 -12.73
C LEU A 191 9.72 22.84 -13.04
N GLY A 192 8.83 21.95 -13.48
CA GLY A 192 7.44 22.29 -13.84
C GLY A 192 6.48 22.27 -12.65
N PRO A 193 5.31 22.93 -12.75
CA PRO A 193 4.23 22.75 -11.79
C PRO A 193 3.87 21.27 -11.68
N ARG A 194 4.07 20.67 -10.50
CA ARG A 194 3.65 19.28 -10.23
C ARG A 194 2.15 19.19 -10.53
N MET A 195 1.76 18.25 -11.40
CA MET A 195 0.36 18.02 -11.72
C MET A 195 -0.44 17.81 -10.44
N ARG A 196 -1.45 18.66 -10.23
CA ARG A 196 -2.28 18.60 -9.03
C ARG A 196 -3.14 17.33 -9.04
N TYR A 197 -3.44 16.83 -7.86
CA TYR A 197 -4.37 15.71 -7.71
C TYR A 197 -5.80 16.22 -7.90
N ASP A 198 -6.51 15.65 -8.87
CA ASP A 198 -7.93 15.86 -9.10
C ASP A 198 -8.74 14.96 -8.16
N LYS A 199 -9.48 15.54 -7.22
CA LYS A 199 -10.21 14.79 -6.19
C LYS A 199 -11.48 14.19 -6.76
N GLU A 200 -12.08 14.84 -7.73
CA GLU A 200 -13.30 14.43 -8.42
C GLU A 200 -13.04 13.16 -9.23
N GLY A 201 -11.83 13.03 -9.79
CA GLY A 201 -11.35 11.82 -10.45
C GLY A 201 -10.97 10.65 -9.53
N THR A 202 -11.10 10.77 -8.20
CA THR A 202 -10.72 9.70 -7.25
C THR A 202 -11.50 8.42 -7.53
N ALA A 203 -10.80 7.31 -7.76
CA ALA A 203 -11.41 6.00 -7.96
C ALA A 203 -11.63 5.28 -6.61
N TYR A 204 -10.58 5.24 -5.79
CA TYR A 204 -10.64 4.61 -4.47
C TYR A 204 -10.04 5.52 -3.39
N THR A 205 -10.67 5.50 -2.21
CA THR A 205 -10.17 6.10 -0.98
C THR A 205 -9.86 5.01 0.02
N MET A 206 -8.66 5.02 0.58
CA MET A 206 -8.15 4.04 1.52
C MET A 206 -7.88 4.69 2.87
N THR A 207 -8.23 3.98 3.92
CA THR A 207 -7.82 4.24 5.30
C THR A 207 -6.94 3.07 5.76
N PRO A 208 -6.35 3.11 6.96
CA PRO A 208 -5.55 2.00 7.46
C PRO A 208 -6.31 0.66 7.62
N PHE A 209 -7.64 0.65 7.53
CA PHE A 209 -8.45 -0.54 7.81
C PHE A 209 -9.35 -0.95 6.63
N GLU A 210 -9.66 -0.01 5.74
CA GLU A 210 -10.65 -0.21 4.70
C GLU A 210 -10.41 0.67 3.47
N MET A 211 -10.90 0.20 2.33
CA MET A 211 -10.91 0.92 1.06
C MET A 211 -12.32 0.99 0.51
N HIS A 212 -12.68 2.15 -0.03
CA HIS A 212 -14.00 2.44 -0.58
C HIS A 212 -13.88 2.89 -2.03
N GLY A 213 -14.71 2.32 -2.90
CA GLY A 213 -14.94 2.86 -4.24
C GLY A 213 -15.67 4.20 -4.18
N LYS A 214 -15.30 5.13 -5.06
CA LYS A 214 -15.92 6.48 -5.16
C LYS A 214 -16.69 6.69 -6.46
N GLN A 215 -16.46 5.86 -7.47
CA GLN A 215 -17.09 5.99 -8.79
C GLN A 215 -18.08 4.86 -9.03
N SER A 216 -19.04 5.08 -9.93
CA SER A 216 -19.99 4.04 -10.33
C SER A 216 -19.33 2.82 -10.99
N SER A 217 -18.15 3.01 -11.60
CA SER A 217 -17.33 1.95 -12.21
C SER A 217 -16.50 1.15 -11.20
N THR A 218 -16.44 1.59 -9.95
CA THR A 218 -15.64 0.94 -8.90
C THR A 218 -16.47 -0.07 -8.11
N LEU A 219 -15.81 -1.01 -7.43
CA LEU A 219 -16.49 -2.04 -6.64
C LEU A 219 -17.32 -1.38 -5.52
N PRO A 220 -18.66 -1.58 -5.48
CA PRO A 220 -19.50 -1.02 -4.43
C PRO A 220 -19.25 -1.73 -3.09
N GLY A 221 -19.44 -1.02 -1.98
CA GLY A 221 -19.18 -1.55 -0.63
C GLY A 221 -17.77 -1.24 -0.14
N THR A 222 -17.27 -2.07 0.78
CA THR A 222 -16.00 -1.83 1.45
C THR A 222 -15.03 -2.97 1.16
N VAL A 223 -13.76 -2.66 0.94
CA VAL A 223 -12.68 -3.66 0.86
C VAL A 223 -11.88 -3.62 2.15
N GLN A 224 -11.70 -4.76 2.80
CA GLN A 224 -10.93 -4.91 4.03
C GLN A 224 -9.70 -5.78 3.80
N ILE A 225 -8.61 -5.47 4.50
CA ILE A 225 -7.37 -6.23 4.42
C ILE A 225 -7.10 -6.90 5.76
N SER A 226 -6.90 -8.22 5.74
CA SER A 226 -6.33 -8.96 6.87
C SER A 226 -4.95 -9.49 6.50
N SER A 227 -4.02 -9.49 7.44
CA SER A 227 -2.67 -10.02 7.23
C SER A 227 -2.22 -10.81 8.44
N GLY A 228 -1.45 -11.86 8.19
CA GLY A 228 -0.96 -12.75 9.24
C GLY A 228 0.34 -13.43 8.84
N LYS A 229 0.76 -14.37 9.70
CA LYS A 229 1.92 -15.23 9.47
C LYS A 229 1.46 -16.67 9.54
N THR A 230 1.98 -17.52 8.66
CA THR A 230 1.82 -18.99 8.74
C THR A 230 2.76 -19.54 9.82
N LEU A 231 2.50 -20.75 10.31
CA LEU A 231 3.41 -21.47 11.23
C LEU A 231 4.86 -21.55 10.72
N TRP A 232 5.04 -21.68 9.40
CA TRP A 232 6.35 -21.71 8.72
C TRP A 232 6.98 -20.33 8.46
N GLY A 233 6.48 -19.26 9.10
CA GLY A 233 7.04 -17.91 9.01
C GLY A 233 6.73 -17.13 7.72
N GLY A 234 5.91 -17.67 6.81
CA GLY A 234 5.44 -16.94 5.63
C GLY A 234 4.38 -15.89 5.97
N GLN A 235 4.52 -14.67 5.44
CA GLN A 235 3.47 -13.66 5.54
C GLN A 235 2.38 -13.92 4.49
N TRP A 236 1.13 -13.76 4.91
CA TRP A 236 -0.04 -13.80 4.03
C TRP A 236 -0.88 -12.54 4.21
N THR A 237 -1.57 -12.15 3.15
CA THR A 237 -2.56 -11.06 3.16
C THR A 237 -3.81 -11.54 2.44
N ARG A 238 -4.98 -11.38 3.04
CA ARG A 238 -6.28 -11.63 2.41
C ARG A 238 -7.02 -10.30 2.25
N ILE A 239 -7.66 -10.15 1.12
CA ILE A 239 -8.39 -8.93 0.75
C ILE A 239 -9.83 -9.33 0.53
N TRP A 240 -10.70 -8.79 1.37
CA TRP A 240 -12.11 -9.16 1.45
C TRP A 240 -12.96 -8.04 0.91
N HIS A 241 -13.94 -8.38 0.08
CA HIS A 241 -15.08 -7.53 -0.21
C HIS A 241 -16.12 -7.73 0.88
N VAL A 242 -16.52 -6.64 1.51
CA VAL A 242 -17.54 -6.59 2.54
C VAL A 242 -18.70 -5.78 1.99
N SER A 243 -19.81 -6.47 1.72
CA SER A 243 -21.03 -5.87 1.22
C SER A 243 -22.13 -5.91 2.27
N LYS A 244 -22.99 -4.88 2.26
CA LYS A 244 -24.18 -4.90 3.09
C LYS A 244 -25.15 -5.93 2.51
N PRO A 245 -25.79 -6.77 3.34
CA PRO A 245 -26.80 -7.68 2.85
C PRO A 245 -27.87 -6.90 2.10
N ASN A 246 -28.29 -7.43 0.95
CA ASN A 246 -29.26 -6.75 0.09
C ASN A 246 -30.62 -6.78 0.80
N GLN A 247 -31.09 -5.63 1.28
CA GLN A 247 -32.34 -5.51 2.05
C GLN A 247 -33.59 -6.00 1.27
N ARG A 248 -33.46 -6.27 -0.02
CA ARG A 248 -34.55 -6.81 -0.84
C ARG A 248 -34.85 -8.28 -0.56
N ASP A 249 -33.88 -9.05 -0.09
CA ASP A 249 -34.08 -10.48 0.20
C ASP A 249 -34.70 -10.72 1.58
N SER A 250 -34.71 -9.71 2.46
CA SER A 250 -35.29 -9.80 3.80
C SER A 250 -36.81 -9.61 3.85
N LYS A 251 -37.48 -9.39 2.71
CA LYS A 251 -38.95 -9.22 2.67
C LYS A 251 -39.76 -10.52 2.80
N ASN A 252 -39.11 -11.68 2.82
CA ASN A 252 -39.77 -12.98 3.04
C ASN A 252 -39.67 -13.50 4.48
N LEU A 253 -39.21 -12.69 5.44
CA LEU A 253 -39.07 -13.09 6.85
C LEU A 253 -40.20 -12.54 7.75
N GLU A 254 -41.43 -12.47 7.25
CA GLU A 254 -42.59 -11.92 7.97
C GLU A 254 -43.10 -12.84 9.12
N THR A 255 -42.41 -13.95 9.42
CA THR A 255 -42.87 -14.98 10.36
C THR A 255 -42.03 -15.12 11.64
N ASP A 256 -41.25 -14.11 12.05
CA ASP A 256 -40.45 -14.17 13.29
C ASP A 256 -40.69 -12.96 14.21
N VAL A 257 -41.95 -12.81 14.67
CA VAL A 257 -42.42 -11.71 15.54
C VAL A 257 -41.95 -11.85 17.00
N HIS A 258 -41.11 -12.84 17.36
CA HIS A 258 -40.80 -13.12 18.78
C HIS A 258 -39.36 -12.83 19.27
N ASN A 259 -38.45 -12.32 18.45
CA ASN A 259 -37.03 -12.18 18.84
C ASN A 259 -36.55 -10.73 19.12
N HIS A 260 -37.40 -9.91 19.75
CA HIS A 260 -37.08 -8.50 20.08
C HIS A 260 -36.12 -8.26 21.25
N ARG A 261 -35.38 -9.27 21.74
CA ARG A 261 -34.43 -9.11 22.87
C ARG A 261 -32.93 -9.26 22.55
N MET A 262 -32.55 -9.52 21.30
CA MET A 262 -31.13 -9.71 20.91
C MET A 262 -30.58 -8.64 19.93
N SER A 263 -30.97 -7.37 20.09
CA SER A 263 -30.49 -6.26 19.25
C SER A 263 -29.08 -5.76 19.61
N ARG A 264 -28.11 -6.68 19.73
CA ARG A 264 -26.66 -6.39 19.70
C ARG A 264 -25.86 -7.31 18.77
N ARG A 265 -26.50 -8.28 18.10
CA ARG A 265 -25.85 -9.23 17.16
C ARG A 265 -26.06 -8.93 15.67
N SER A 266 -26.73 -7.85 15.27
CA SER A 266 -26.94 -7.57 13.83
C SER A 266 -25.75 -6.90 13.12
N LEU A 267 -24.61 -6.74 13.78
CA LEU A 267 -23.34 -6.40 13.13
C LEU A 267 -22.70 -7.60 12.41
N GLU A 268 -23.28 -8.80 12.58
CA GLU A 268 -22.56 -10.07 12.47
C GLU A 268 -22.69 -10.78 11.12
N GLU A 269 -23.54 -10.31 10.20
CA GLU A 269 -23.69 -10.91 8.86
C GLU A 269 -23.52 -9.88 7.74
N CYS A 270 -22.37 -9.22 7.69
CA CYS A 270 -21.93 -8.64 6.42
C CYS A 270 -21.51 -9.78 5.50
N ASP A 271 -21.96 -9.76 4.25
CA ASP A 271 -21.50 -10.72 3.24
C ASP A 271 -20.04 -10.41 2.92
N LYS A 272 -19.15 -11.30 3.39
CA LYS A 272 -17.70 -11.22 3.20
C LYS A 272 -17.28 -12.19 2.12
N ARG A 273 -16.77 -11.66 1.02
CA ARG A 273 -16.27 -12.45 -0.11
C ARG A 273 -14.78 -12.22 -0.27
N LEU A 274 -14.00 -13.30 -0.41
CA LEU A 274 -12.58 -13.16 -0.72
C LEU A 274 -12.45 -12.57 -2.12
N LEU A 275 -11.68 -11.50 -2.26
CA LEU A 275 -11.29 -10.97 -3.57
C LEU A 275 -9.95 -11.53 -3.99
N PHE A 276 -8.95 -11.35 -3.11
CA PHE A 276 -7.57 -11.72 -3.40
C PHE A 276 -6.88 -12.32 -2.18
N ALA A 277 -6.04 -13.32 -2.42
CA ALA A 277 -5.08 -13.83 -1.45
C ALA A 277 -3.65 -13.56 -1.94
N VAL A 278 -2.80 -13.02 -1.07
CA VAL A 278 -1.40 -12.70 -1.39
C VAL A 278 -0.48 -13.53 -0.50
N LYS A 279 0.33 -14.38 -1.12
CA LYS A 279 1.30 -15.26 -0.44
C LYS A 279 2.66 -15.14 -1.10
N LYS A 280 3.68 -14.73 -0.33
CA LYS A 280 5.06 -14.57 -0.83
C LYS A 280 5.16 -13.71 -2.11
N GLY A 281 4.27 -12.73 -2.27
CA GLY A 281 4.20 -11.84 -3.44
C GLY A 281 3.36 -12.38 -4.61
N VAL A 282 2.79 -13.59 -4.52
CA VAL A 282 1.87 -14.13 -5.52
C VAL A 282 0.45 -13.72 -5.15
N TRP A 283 -0.27 -13.12 -6.10
CA TRP A 283 -1.66 -12.72 -5.97
C TRP A 283 -2.56 -13.76 -6.64
N GLU A 284 -3.43 -14.36 -5.84
CA GLU A 284 -4.45 -15.32 -6.22
C GLU A 284 -5.83 -14.65 -6.12
N ASP A 285 -6.76 -14.95 -7.03
CA ASP A 285 -8.17 -14.57 -6.88
C ASP A 285 -8.93 -15.49 -5.90
N ALA A 286 -10.25 -15.38 -5.85
CA ALA A 286 -11.09 -16.18 -4.95
C ALA A 286 -11.06 -17.68 -5.31
N GLU A 287 -10.84 -17.99 -6.59
CA GLU A 287 -10.76 -19.32 -7.16
C GLU A 287 -9.36 -19.94 -7.05
N GLY A 288 -8.36 -19.17 -6.60
CA GLY A 288 -6.97 -19.61 -6.50
C GLY A 288 -6.15 -19.43 -7.77
N THR A 289 -6.69 -18.77 -8.79
CA THR A 289 -6.00 -18.44 -10.04
C THR A 289 -5.00 -17.33 -9.80
N ILE A 290 -3.76 -17.53 -10.27
CA ILE A 290 -2.71 -16.52 -10.12
C ILE A 290 -2.94 -15.36 -11.11
N ILE A 291 -3.33 -14.20 -10.59
CA ILE A 291 -3.63 -13.00 -11.37
C ILE A 291 -2.47 -12.00 -11.43
N ALA A 292 -1.56 -12.01 -10.45
CA ALA A 292 -0.41 -11.12 -10.44
C ALA A 292 0.74 -11.64 -9.58
N ARG A 293 1.92 -11.07 -9.79
CA ARG A 293 3.13 -11.32 -9.01
C ARG A 293 3.80 -9.99 -8.67
N GLU A 294 4.15 -9.82 -7.41
CA GLU A 294 5.04 -8.76 -6.98
C GLU A 294 6.46 -9.17 -7.31
N GLU A 295 7.17 -8.29 -8.01
CA GLU A 295 8.60 -8.47 -8.18
C GLU A 295 9.23 -8.36 -6.79
N LYS A 296 9.87 -9.46 -6.36
CA LYS A 296 10.72 -9.42 -5.18
C LYS A 296 11.89 -8.51 -5.54
N GLY A 297 11.79 -7.23 -5.21
CA GLY A 297 12.96 -6.36 -5.16
C GLY A 297 14.06 -7.15 -4.44
N TRP A 298 15.25 -7.20 -5.03
CA TRP A 298 16.39 -8.10 -4.76
C TRP A 298 16.91 -8.12 -3.29
N GLY A 299 16.17 -7.58 -2.31
CA GLY A 299 16.59 -7.36 -0.94
C GLY A 299 15.97 -8.29 0.11
N SER A 300 15.65 -9.55 -0.19
CA SER A 300 15.32 -10.50 0.90
C SER A 300 16.52 -10.73 1.85
N VAL A 301 17.74 -10.46 1.39
CA VAL A 301 18.94 -10.47 2.24
C VAL A 301 19.11 -9.15 3.00
N ASP A 302 18.62 -8.04 2.45
CA ASP A 302 18.72 -6.70 3.05
C ASP A 302 17.68 -6.40 4.12
N ARG A 303 16.64 -7.23 4.29
CA ARG A 303 15.69 -7.07 5.40
C ARG A 303 16.31 -7.24 6.78
N LEU A 304 17.47 -7.90 6.90
CA LEU A 304 18.22 -7.98 8.16
C LEU A 304 19.01 -6.70 8.46
N PHE A 305 19.31 -5.88 7.44
CA PHE A 305 20.04 -4.62 7.58
C PHE A 305 19.20 -3.36 7.36
N ALA A 306 17.93 -3.49 6.93
CA ALA A 306 16.92 -2.44 6.92
C ALA A 306 16.45 -2.11 8.36
N ARG A 307 17.42 -1.67 9.17
CA ARG A 307 17.30 -1.26 10.56
C ARG A 307 16.60 0.10 10.62
N ARG A 308 15.28 0.01 10.81
CA ARG A 308 14.39 0.90 11.60
C ARG A 308 14.25 2.39 11.26
N ASN A 309 15.13 3.09 10.54
CA ASN A 309 15.02 4.57 10.44
C ASN A 309 15.30 5.23 9.08
N SER A 310 15.72 4.51 8.03
CA SER A 310 15.70 5.09 6.69
C SER A 310 14.31 4.88 6.11
N GLY A 311 13.58 5.96 5.82
CA GLY A 311 12.30 5.90 5.13
C GLY A 311 12.48 5.21 3.79
N GLN A 312 12.29 3.88 3.77
CA GLN A 312 12.40 3.08 2.56
C GLN A 312 11.34 3.59 1.61
N SER A 313 11.81 4.30 0.59
CA SER A 313 10.97 4.80 -0.47
C SER A 313 10.34 3.60 -1.16
N ALA A 314 9.01 3.54 -1.23
CA ALA A 314 8.30 2.50 -1.97
C ALA A 314 8.51 2.59 -3.49
N ASN A 315 9.37 3.50 -3.92
CA ASN A 315 9.78 3.67 -5.30
C ASN A 315 10.46 2.41 -5.82
N GLY A 316 10.03 1.96 -6.99
CA GLY A 316 10.60 0.81 -7.69
C GLY A 316 9.90 -0.51 -7.41
N LYS A 317 8.83 -0.54 -6.61
CA LYS A 317 8.03 -1.76 -6.41
C LYS A 317 7.21 -2.05 -7.66
N VAL A 318 7.25 -3.29 -8.13
CA VAL A 318 6.60 -3.71 -9.38
C VAL A 318 5.53 -4.77 -9.11
N LEU A 319 4.37 -4.58 -9.72
CA LEU A 319 3.29 -5.54 -9.82
C LEU A 319 3.18 -5.99 -11.28
N ASP A 320 3.36 -7.28 -11.53
CA ASP A 320 3.27 -7.89 -12.84
C ASP A 320 2.02 -8.77 -12.91
N MET A 321 1.01 -8.33 -13.65
CA MET A 321 -0.23 -9.07 -13.87
C MET A 321 -0.01 -10.19 -14.90
N THR A 322 -0.59 -11.35 -14.64
CA THR A 322 -0.49 -12.51 -15.54
C THR A 322 -1.47 -12.40 -16.70
N ASP A 323 -1.40 -13.35 -17.63
CA ASP A 323 -2.35 -13.44 -18.74
C ASP A 323 -3.75 -13.84 -18.29
N MET A 324 -3.85 -14.46 -17.10
CA MET A 324 -5.10 -14.81 -16.43
C MET A 324 -5.70 -13.64 -15.65
N ALA A 325 -5.01 -12.50 -15.60
CA ALA A 325 -5.52 -11.31 -14.95
C ALA A 325 -6.80 -10.82 -15.66
N PRO A 326 -7.70 -10.14 -14.92
CA PRO A 326 -8.89 -9.56 -15.51
C PRO A 326 -8.57 -8.63 -16.69
N THR A 327 -9.20 -8.88 -17.83
CA THR A 327 -9.15 -7.97 -18.98
C THR A 327 -9.98 -6.71 -18.76
N ASP A 328 -10.96 -6.79 -17.85
CA ASP A 328 -11.78 -5.66 -17.43
C ASP A 328 -10.96 -4.60 -16.70
N ALA A 329 -11.02 -3.37 -17.21
CA ALA A 329 -10.34 -2.22 -16.67
C ALA A 329 -10.72 -1.94 -15.20
N SER A 330 -11.99 -2.13 -14.80
CA SER A 330 -12.44 -1.88 -13.44
C SER A 330 -11.82 -2.86 -12.44
N LYS A 331 -11.75 -4.14 -12.81
CA LYS A 331 -11.09 -5.18 -11.99
C LYS A 331 -9.59 -4.95 -11.89
N ARG A 332 -8.94 -4.54 -12.99
CA ARG A 332 -7.52 -4.16 -12.96
C ARG A 332 -7.27 -2.98 -12.03
N ASP A 333 -8.09 -1.93 -12.14
CA ASP A 333 -7.98 -0.74 -11.29
C ASP A 333 -8.13 -1.13 -9.80
N LEU A 334 -9.03 -2.07 -9.50
CA LEU A 334 -9.18 -2.65 -8.16
C LEU A 334 -7.91 -3.40 -7.69
N VAL A 335 -7.31 -4.25 -8.54
CA VAL A 335 -6.07 -4.98 -8.18
C VAL A 335 -4.93 -3.99 -7.88
N VAL A 336 -4.75 -2.96 -8.73
CA VAL A 336 -3.74 -1.91 -8.51
C VAL A 336 -4.00 -1.15 -7.20
N ALA A 337 -5.26 -0.80 -6.93
CA ALA A 337 -5.64 -0.11 -5.70
C ALA A 337 -5.36 -0.99 -4.45
N CYS A 338 -5.76 -2.26 -4.47
CA CYS A 338 -5.48 -3.24 -3.42
C CYS A 338 -3.97 -3.40 -3.18
N TRP A 339 -3.18 -3.46 -4.25
CA TRP A 339 -1.72 -3.53 -4.16
C TRP A 339 -1.14 -2.29 -3.47
N VAL A 340 -1.56 -1.10 -3.89
CA VAL A 340 -1.14 0.16 -3.27
C VAL A 340 -1.53 0.22 -1.78
N MET A 341 -2.75 -0.20 -1.44
CA MET A 341 -3.22 -0.25 -0.06
C MET A 341 -2.36 -1.20 0.79
N LYS A 342 -2.08 -2.41 0.29
CA LYS A 342 -1.18 -3.37 0.97
C LYS A 342 0.19 -2.76 1.20
N MET A 343 0.78 -2.12 0.19
CA MET A 343 2.09 -1.49 0.30
C MET A 343 2.08 -0.34 1.32
N TRP A 344 1.01 0.46 1.33
CA TRP A 344 0.84 1.56 2.28
C TRP A 344 0.75 1.06 3.72
N MET A 345 0.00 -0.02 3.96
CA MET A 345 -0.17 -0.61 5.30
C MET A 345 1.08 -1.37 5.77
N ALA A 346 1.73 -2.13 4.88
CA ALA A 346 2.83 -3.01 5.26
C ALA A 346 4.19 -2.29 5.32
N GLU A 347 4.47 -1.39 4.37
CA GLU A 347 5.78 -0.73 4.24
C GLU A 347 5.73 0.75 4.69
N GLY A 348 4.54 1.31 4.90
CA GLY A 348 4.39 2.69 5.37
C GLY A 348 4.81 3.71 4.32
N ILE A 349 4.34 3.56 3.08
CA ILE A 349 4.70 4.45 1.96
C ILE A 349 4.49 5.93 2.37
N ARG A 350 5.53 6.74 2.17
CA ARG A 350 5.52 8.20 2.35
C ARG A 350 6.26 8.86 1.19
N TRP A 351 5.76 10.00 0.74
CA TRP A 351 6.43 10.88 -0.22
C TRP A 351 6.12 12.34 0.15
N ASP A 352 7.11 13.21 -0.08
CA ASP A 352 7.06 14.64 0.26
C ASP A 352 6.68 15.54 -0.93
#